data_AF-A0A409VSG5-F1
#
_entry.id   AF-A0A409VSG5-F1
#
_cell.length_a   1.000
_cell.length_b   1.000
_cell.length_c   1.000
_cell.angle_alpha   90.00
_cell.angle_beta   90.00
_cell.angle_gamma   90.00
#
_symmetry.space_group_name_H-M   'P 1'
#
loop_
_entity.id
_entity.type
_entity.pdbx_description
1 polymer ?
#
loop_
_entity_poly.entity_id
_entity_poly.type
_entity_poly.pdbx_seq_one_letter_code
_entity_poly.pdbx_strand_id
1 'polypeptide(L)' 'MKGNNWETFNDDGGHGYRYDNQDGSAYQKNSDGSSVFDNGEGFQQHTSAEGEKSNRYY' A
#
# COMPACT_ATOMS: atom_id res chain seq x y z
N MET A 1 2.32 -22.49 5.17
CA MET A 1 1.37 -21.36 5.06
C MET A 1 2.21 -20.09 5.15
N LYS A 2 2.27 -19.26 4.10
CA LYS A 2 2.93 -17.95 4.21
C LYS A 2 1.96 -17.04 4.98
N GLY A 3 2.37 -16.55 6.15
CA GLY A 3 1.59 -15.64 7.00
C GLY A 3 1.42 -14.27 6.35
N ASN A 4 0.72 -13.37 7.04
CA ASN A 4 0.79 -11.95 6.69
C ASN A 4 2.26 -11.51 6.68
N ASN A 5 2.63 -10.70 5.71
CA ASN A 5 3.98 -10.26 5.48
C ASN A 5 4.06 -8.76 5.78
N TRP A 6 5.02 -8.37 6.61
CA TRP A 6 5.29 -6.98 6.94
C TRP A 6 6.73 -6.67 6.59
N GLU A 7 6.91 -5.65 5.76
CA GLU A 7 8.22 -5.23 5.26
C GLU A 7 8.38 -3.72 5.39
N THR A 8 9.59 -3.30 5.74
CA THR A 8 10.01 -1.90 5.67
C THR A 8 10.97 -1.73 4.49
N PHE A 9 10.93 -0.55 3.88
CA PHE A 9 11.81 -0.21 2.77
C PHE A 9 12.23 1.25 2.86
N ASN A 10 13.26 1.60 2.09
CA ASN A 10 13.65 2.99 1.88
C ASN A 10 13.25 3.40 0.46
N ASP A 11 12.65 4.57 0.31
CA ASP A 11 12.40 5.23 -0.97
C ASP A 11 13.15 6.58 -1.01
N ASP A 12 12.95 7.38 -2.05
CA ASP A 12 13.62 8.68 -2.22
C ASP A 12 13.34 9.70 -1.10
N GLY A 13 12.29 9.53 -0.31
CA GLY A 13 11.93 10.47 0.77
C GLY A 13 12.19 9.94 2.18
N GLY A 14 12.59 8.67 2.36
CA GLY A 14 12.90 8.08 3.65
C GLY A 14 12.36 6.67 3.84
N HIS A 15 11.75 6.41 5.00
CA HIS A 15 11.28 5.07 5.38
C HIS A 15 9.80 4.86 5.02
N GLY A 16 9.54 3.85 4.21
CA GLY A 16 8.20 3.33 3.91
C GLY A 16 7.96 1.95 4.53
N TYR A 17 6.71 1.50 4.49
CA TYR A 17 6.34 0.14 4.89
C TYR A 17 5.24 -0.45 4.01
N ARG A 18 5.22 -1.77 3.91
CA ARG A 18 4.24 -2.54 3.18
C ARG A 18 3.74 -3.69 4.05
N TYR A 19 2.46 -4.01 3.88
CA TYR A 19 1.79 -5.10 4.54
C TYR A 19 0.99 -5.89 3.50
N ASP A 20 1.31 -7.18 3.34
CA ASP A 20 0.59 -8.10 2.47
C ASP A 20 -0.20 -9.10 3.32
N ASN A 21 -1.50 -9.20 3.06
CA ASN A 21 -2.40 -10.10 3.76
C ASN A 21 -2.54 -11.44 3.03
N GLN A 22 -2.93 -12.47 3.78
CA GLN A 22 -3.25 -13.78 3.22
C GLN A 22 -4.46 -13.81 2.30
N ASP A 23 -5.38 -12.85 2.43
CA ASP A 23 -6.55 -12.71 1.56
C ASP A 23 -6.22 -12.10 0.18
N GLY A 24 -4.94 -11.75 -0.06
CA GLY A 24 -4.48 -11.14 -1.31
C GLY A 24 -4.48 -9.62 -1.28
N SER A 25 -5.06 -8.99 -0.25
CA SER A 25 -5.00 -7.54 -0.08
C SER A 25 -3.60 -7.08 0.35
N ALA A 26 -3.26 -5.84 0.01
CA ALA A 26 -2.01 -5.22 0.40
C ALA A 26 -2.20 -3.74 0.74
N TYR A 27 -1.38 -3.25 1.66
CA TYR A 27 -1.27 -1.83 2.01
C TYR A 27 0.18 -1.39 1.96
N GLN A 28 0.45 -0.26 1.32
CA GLN A 28 1.76 0.38 1.29
C GLN A 28 1.64 1.83 1.74
N LYS A 29 2.57 2.26 2.59
CA LYS A 29 2.79 3.66 2.97
C LYS A 29 4.19 4.08 2.53
N ASN A 30 4.25 5.12 1.72
CA ASN A 30 5.50 5.71 1.26
C ASN A 30 5.97 6.78 2.26
N SER A 31 7.25 7.13 2.20
CA SER A 31 7.83 8.09 3.13
C SER A 31 7.26 9.50 2.97
N ASP A 32 6.81 9.84 1.76
CA ASP A 32 6.24 11.14 1.40
C ASP A 32 4.85 11.36 2.03
N GLY A 33 4.28 10.33 2.67
CA GLY A 33 2.97 10.34 3.29
C GLY A 33 1.86 9.76 2.41
N SER A 34 2.12 9.50 1.12
CA SER A 34 1.18 8.81 0.23
C SER A 34 1.02 7.34 0.61
N SER A 35 -0.09 6.74 0.21
CA SER A 35 -0.35 5.32 0.43
C SER A 35 -1.15 4.69 -0.70
N VAL A 36 -0.98 3.38 -0.84
CA VAL A 36 -1.74 2.54 -1.76
C VAL A 36 -2.38 1.40 -0.99
N PHE A 37 -3.67 1.18 -1.22
CA PHE A 37 -4.40 0.01 -0.77
C PHE A 37 -4.85 -0.78 -2.01
N ASP A 38 -4.60 -2.08 -2.01
CA ASP A 38 -5.05 -3.05 -3.02
C ASP A 38 -5.88 -4.10 -2.30
N ASN A 39 -7.11 -4.38 -2.75
CA ASN A 39 -7.94 -5.40 -2.12
C ASN A 39 -7.64 -6.82 -2.60
N GLY A 40 -6.75 -7.00 -3.57
CA GLY A 40 -6.46 -8.30 -4.19
C GLY A 40 -7.54 -8.79 -5.16
N GLU A 41 -8.62 -8.03 -5.35
CA GLU A 41 -9.81 -8.41 -6.13
C GLU A 41 -10.14 -7.35 -7.20
N GLY A 42 -9.12 -6.72 -7.76
CA GLY A 42 -9.27 -5.77 -8.88
C GLY A 42 -9.68 -4.36 -8.48
N PHE A 43 -9.48 -3.97 -7.21
CA PHE A 43 -9.62 -2.60 -6.75
C PHE A 43 -8.35 -2.11 -6.06
N GLN A 44 -7.92 -0.93 -6.47
CA GLN A 44 -6.83 -0.20 -5.82
C GLN A 44 -7.25 1.25 -5.51
N GLN A 45 -6.89 1.72 -4.32
CA GLN A 45 -7.02 3.11 -3.91
C GLN A 45 -5.63 3.70 -3.65
N HIS A 46 -5.32 4.78 -4.34
CA HIS A 46 -4.19 5.64 -4.02
C HIS A 46 -4.68 6.83 -3.18
N THR A 47 -3.96 7.16 -2.10
CA THR A 47 -4.18 8.35 -1.28
C THR A 47 -2.90 9.19 -1.31
N SER A 48 -2.97 10.43 -1.77
CA SER A 48 -1.82 11.35 -1.76
C SER A 48 -1.44 11.75 -0.34
N ALA A 49 -0.25 12.35 -0.19
CA ALA A 49 0.21 12.90 1.09
C ALA A 49 -0.75 13.96 1.68
N GLU A 50 -1.46 14.66 0.80
CA GLU A 50 -2.46 15.69 1.15
C GLU A 50 -3.86 15.10 1.43
N GLY A 51 -4.02 13.78 1.27
CA GLY A 51 -5.26 13.06 1.56
C GLY A 51 -6.22 12.93 0.38
N GLU A 52 -5.85 13.38 -0.82
CA GLU A 52 -6.66 13.19 -2.02
C GLU A 52 -6.69 11.72 -2.43
N LYS A 53 -7.85 11.24 -2.84
CA LYS A 53 -8.06 9.81 -3.16
C LYS A 53 -8.37 9.61 -4.63
N SER A 54 -7.73 8.61 -5.23
CA SER A 54 -8.07 8.11 -6.56
C SER A 54 -8.22 6.59 -6.52
N ASN A 55 -9.21 6.09 -7.24
CA ASN A 55 -9.53 4.67 -7.30
C ASN A 55 -9.27 4.15 -8.71
N ARG A 56 -8.81 2.91 -8.80
CA ARG A 56 -8.63 2.18 -10.05
C ARG A 56 -9.23 0.78 -9.93
N TYR A 57 -9.90 0.35 -11.00
CA TYR A 57 -10.40 -1.02 -11.17
C TYR A 57 -9.65 -1.70 -12.32
N TYR A 58 -9.35 -3.00 -12.21
CA TYR A 58 -8.68 -3.79 -13.24
C TYR A 58 -9.04 -5.27 -13.17
#